data_AF-A0A2D7ZC47-F1
#
_entry.id   AF-A0A2D7ZC47-F1
#
_cell.length_a   1.000
_cell.length_b   1.000
_cell.length_c   1.000
_cell.angle_alpha   90.00
_cell.angle_beta   90.00
_cell.angle_gamma   90.00
#
_symmetry.space_group_name_H-M   'P 1'
#
loop_
_entity.id
_entity.type
_entity.pdbx_description
1 polymer ?
#
loop_
_entity_poly.entity_id
_entity_poly.type
_entity_poly.pdbx_seq_one_letter_code
_entity_poly.pdbx_strand_id
1 'polypeptide(L)'
;MINLHTANAHHELEDQNIVNGEENYQAHCASCHGVDLEGQPNWRTMKADGSLPAPPHDETGHTWHHDTKMLFDYTKYGGQKTLAAVGITDYKSGMPGYEDVLSDLQIWEILAFIRSTWPKEIQDLHATRH
;
A
#
# COMPACT_ATOMS: atom_id res chain seq x y z
N MET A 1 10.09 -21.89 19.97
CA MET A 1 11.01 -20.80 19.60
C MET A 1 10.17 -19.74 18.91
N ILE A 2 10.00 -18.57 19.52
CA ILE A 2 9.23 -17.47 18.94
C ILE A 2 10.13 -16.85 17.87
N ASN A 3 9.69 -16.86 16.62
CA ASN A 3 10.44 -16.30 15.50
C ASN A 3 10.45 -14.77 15.67
N LEU A 4 11.62 -14.18 15.99
CA LEU A 4 11.75 -12.73 16.22
C LEU A 4 11.41 -11.86 14.98
N HIS A 5 11.22 -12.47 13.81
CA HIS A 5 10.88 -11.76 12.58
C HIS A 5 9.37 -11.44 12.44
N THR A 6 8.48 -12.15 13.15
CA THR A 6 7.03 -11.94 13.03
C THR A 6 6.52 -10.71 13.81
N ALA A 7 7.26 -10.25 14.82
CA ALA A 7 6.85 -9.10 15.63
C ALA A 7 7.14 -7.75 14.94
N ASN A 8 8.20 -7.67 14.12
CA ASN A 8 8.64 -6.38 13.58
C ASN A 8 7.74 -5.83 12.48
N ALA A 9 7.20 -6.67 11.58
CA ALA A 9 6.45 -6.19 10.42
C ALA A 9 5.08 -5.55 10.78
N HIS A 10 4.49 -5.92 11.91
CA HIS A 10 3.26 -5.28 12.41
C HIS A 10 3.54 -4.12 13.33
N HIS A 11 4.66 -4.15 14.05
CA HIS A 11 5.05 -3.04 14.90
C HIS A 11 5.17 -1.71 14.13
N GLU A 12 5.56 -1.75 12.84
CA GLU A 12 5.64 -0.54 12.00
C GLU A 12 4.27 0.11 11.75
N LEU A 13 3.16 -0.64 11.84
CA LEU A 13 1.80 -0.11 11.64
C LEU A 13 1.05 0.10 12.97
N GLU A 14 1.50 -0.52 14.06
CA GLU A 14 0.96 -0.32 15.40
C GLU A 14 1.25 1.10 15.89
N ASP A 15 0.31 1.68 16.63
CA ASP A 15 0.42 3.00 17.28
C ASP A 15 0.72 4.20 16.35
N GLN A 16 0.65 4.02 15.03
CA GLN A 16 0.78 5.12 14.08
C GLN A 16 -0.42 6.07 14.15
N ASN A 17 -0.19 7.36 13.86
CA ASN A 17 -1.26 8.35 13.85
C ASN A 17 -2.09 8.24 12.55
N ILE A 18 -3.19 7.48 12.63
CA ILE A 18 -4.09 7.28 11.50
C ILE A 18 -4.78 8.57 11.00
N VAL A 19 -4.89 9.61 11.83
CA VAL A 19 -5.46 10.90 11.40
C VAL A 19 -4.49 11.61 10.46
N ASN A 20 -3.20 11.67 10.82
CA ASN A 20 -2.16 12.15 9.91
C ASN A 20 -2.09 11.28 8.65
N GLY A 21 -2.22 9.95 8.82
CA GLY A 21 -2.25 9.00 7.72
C GLY A 21 -3.36 9.27 6.71
N GLU A 22 -4.58 9.54 7.19
CA GLU A 22 -5.72 9.93 6.37
C GLU A 22 -5.48 11.24 5.64
N GLU A 23 -4.99 12.29 6.33
CA GLU A 23 -4.69 13.58 5.71
C GLU A 23 -3.67 13.45 4.57
N ASN A 24 -2.59 12.71 4.80
CA ASN A 24 -1.58 12.46 3.77
C ASN A 24 -2.13 11.57 2.65
N TYR A 25 -2.97 10.56 2.96
CA TYR A 25 -3.63 9.74 1.95
C TYR A 25 -4.51 10.60 1.03
N GLN A 26 -5.32 11.50 1.60
CA GLN A 26 -6.19 12.39 0.82
C GLN A 26 -5.37 13.34 -0.06
N ALA A 27 -4.25 13.86 0.46
CA ALA A 27 -3.38 14.78 -0.26
C ALA A 27 -2.60 14.12 -1.42
N HIS A 28 -2.20 12.85 -1.26
CA HIS A 28 -1.23 12.22 -2.16
C HIS A 28 -1.75 11.01 -2.92
N CYS A 29 -2.69 10.25 -2.35
CA CYS A 29 -3.09 8.94 -2.86
C CYS A 29 -4.48 8.95 -3.49
N ALA A 30 -5.43 9.69 -2.91
CA ALA A 30 -6.85 9.66 -3.26
C ALA A 30 -7.15 10.06 -4.71
N SER A 31 -6.31 10.91 -5.33
CA SER A 31 -6.46 11.29 -6.75
C SER A 31 -6.45 10.10 -7.72
N CYS A 32 -5.80 9.00 -7.32
CA CYS A 32 -5.77 7.75 -8.08
C CYS A 32 -6.58 6.65 -7.40
N HIS A 33 -6.42 6.48 -6.09
CA HIS A 33 -7.01 5.36 -5.34
C HIS A 33 -8.43 5.63 -4.82
N GLY A 34 -8.99 6.81 -5.10
CA GLY A 34 -10.33 7.20 -4.65
C GLY A 34 -10.31 7.84 -3.26
N VAL A 35 -11.29 8.72 -3.00
CA VAL A 35 -11.41 9.39 -1.70
C VAL A 35 -11.88 8.43 -0.60
N ASP A 36 -12.61 7.39 -0.99
CA ASP A 36 -13.15 6.32 -0.14
C ASP A 36 -12.37 5.00 -0.34
N LEU A 37 -11.14 5.07 -0.89
CA LEU A 37 -10.28 3.92 -1.18
C LEU A 37 -10.81 2.96 -2.26
N GLU A 38 -11.80 3.39 -3.04
CA GLU A 38 -12.56 2.57 -3.99
C GLU A 38 -11.81 2.22 -5.29
N GLY A 39 -10.64 2.85 -5.51
CA GLY A 39 -9.81 2.65 -6.69
C GLY A 39 -10.45 3.20 -7.98
N GLN A 40 -9.78 2.92 -9.11
CA GLN A 40 -10.32 3.29 -10.42
C GLN A 40 -11.26 2.19 -10.96
N PRO A 41 -12.30 2.56 -11.73
CA PRO A 41 -13.13 1.59 -12.43
C PRO A 41 -12.29 0.65 -13.31
N ASN A 42 -12.71 -0.62 -13.39
CA ASN A 42 -12.04 -1.65 -14.18
C ASN A 42 -10.55 -1.82 -13.85
N TRP A 43 -10.14 -1.67 -12.58
CA TRP A 43 -8.74 -1.75 -12.14
C TRP A 43 -8.01 -3.06 -12.48
N ARG A 44 -8.74 -4.11 -12.86
CA ARG A 44 -8.20 -5.39 -13.33
C ARG A 44 -8.03 -5.49 -14.85
N THR A 45 -8.34 -4.43 -15.60
CA THR A 45 -8.23 -4.38 -17.06
C THR A 45 -7.17 -3.37 -17.46
N MET A 46 -6.22 -3.80 -18.30
CA MET A 46 -5.14 -2.93 -18.78
C MET A 46 -5.69 -1.73 -19.55
N LYS A 47 -5.12 -0.57 -19.28
CA LYS A 47 -5.31 0.65 -20.08
C LYS A 47 -4.65 0.48 -21.44
N ALA A 48 -5.01 1.34 -22.39
CA ALA A 48 -4.42 1.35 -23.73
C ALA A 48 -2.89 1.54 -23.73
N ASP A 49 -2.35 2.16 -22.67
CA ASP A 49 -0.92 2.39 -22.51
C ASP A 49 -0.17 1.20 -21.87
N GLY A 50 -0.87 0.10 -21.57
CA GLY A 50 -0.31 -1.12 -20.99
C GLY A 50 -0.16 -1.11 -19.45
N SER A 51 -0.58 -0.05 -18.75
CA SER A 51 -0.63 -0.04 -17.29
C SER A 51 -1.97 -0.54 -16.74
N LEU A 52 -2.02 -0.96 -15.47
CA LEU A 52 -3.28 -1.18 -14.77
C LEU A 52 -3.75 0.11 -14.06
N PRO A 53 -5.08 0.38 -14.01
CA PRO A 53 -5.64 1.41 -13.15
C PRO A 53 -5.32 1.16 -11.67
N ALA A 54 -5.38 2.22 -10.87
CA ALA A 54 -5.10 2.12 -9.43
C ALA A 54 -6.11 1.17 -8.75
N PRO A 55 -5.67 0.13 -8.03
CA PRO A 55 -6.56 -0.78 -7.33
C PRO A 55 -7.24 -0.11 -6.13
N PRO A 56 -8.40 -0.62 -5.68
CA PRO A 56 -8.97 -0.26 -4.40
C PRO A 56 -8.00 -0.60 -3.27
N HIS A 57 -8.00 0.25 -2.24
CA HIS A 57 -7.32 0.02 -0.98
C HIS A 57 -8.28 -0.43 0.13
N ASP A 58 -9.59 -0.50 -0.13
CA ASP A 58 -10.60 -1.12 0.73
C ASP A 58 -10.56 -2.68 0.69
N GLU A 59 -11.54 -3.32 1.33
CA GLU A 59 -11.64 -4.80 1.36
C GLU A 59 -11.83 -5.46 -0.01
N THR A 60 -12.30 -4.71 -1.03
CA THR A 60 -12.57 -5.23 -2.38
C THR A 60 -11.30 -5.32 -3.25
N GLY A 61 -10.24 -4.64 -2.80
CA GLY A 61 -8.93 -4.61 -3.42
C GLY A 61 -8.08 -5.85 -3.14
N HIS A 62 -6.77 -5.67 -3.22
CA HIS A 62 -5.81 -6.75 -2.97
C HIS A 62 -4.59 -6.33 -2.14
N THR A 63 -4.55 -5.08 -1.66
CA THR A 63 -3.43 -4.53 -0.89
C THR A 63 -3.09 -5.37 0.34
N TRP A 64 -4.10 -5.84 1.06
CA TRP A 64 -3.97 -6.67 2.26
C TRP A 64 -3.37 -8.07 2.02
N HIS A 65 -3.15 -8.49 0.77
CA HIS A 65 -2.44 -9.73 0.46
C HIS A 65 -0.92 -9.62 0.53
N HIS A 66 -0.37 -8.41 0.47
CA HIS A 66 1.07 -8.16 0.46
C HIS A 66 1.59 -7.90 1.87
N ASP A 67 2.87 -8.15 2.10
CA ASP A 67 3.50 -7.84 3.39
C ASP A 67 3.73 -6.33 3.56
N THR A 68 3.77 -5.88 4.82
CA THR A 68 3.94 -4.48 5.20
C THR A 68 5.18 -3.83 4.56
N LYS A 69 6.29 -4.57 4.44
CA LYS A 69 7.53 -4.03 3.89
C LYS A 69 7.43 -3.81 2.39
N MET A 70 6.82 -4.73 1.65
CA MET A 70 6.55 -4.56 0.23
C MET A 70 5.65 -3.34 -0.01
N LEU A 71 4.61 -3.15 0.81
CA LEU A 71 3.73 -1.98 0.72
C LEU A 71 4.47 -0.65 0.94
N PHE A 72 5.37 -0.62 1.93
CA PHE A 72 6.25 0.52 2.16
C PHE A 72 7.16 0.80 0.97
N ASP A 73 7.85 -0.22 0.45
CA ASP A 73 8.76 -0.07 -0.68
C ASP A 73 8.01 0.37 -1.95
N TYR A 74 6.80 -0.14 -2.20
CA TYR A 74 5.92 0.33 -3.29
C TYR A 74 5.57 1.81 -3.15
N THR A 75 5.27 2.26 -1.94
CA THR A 75 4.91 3.66 -1.68
C THR A 75 6.13 4.56 -1.81
N LYS A 76 7.26 4.19 -1.20
CA LYS A 76 8.48 4.98 -1.23
C LYS A 76 9.10 5.06 -2.63
N TYR A 77 9.29 3.93 -3.29
CA TYR A 77 10.07 3.85 -4.52
C TYR A 77 9.21 3.80 -5.79
N GLY A 78 7.90 3.61 -5.66
CA GLY A 78 6.99 3.43 -6.78
C GLY A 78 7.03 2.02 -7.34
N GLY A 79 5.97 1.62 -8.03
CA GLY A 79 5.78 0.22 -8.40
C GLY A 79 6.82 -0.28 -9.42
N GLN A 80 7.32 0.59 -10.30
CA GLN A 80 8.31 0.16 -11.31
C GLN A 80 9.65 -0.22 -10.67
N LYS A 81 10.16 0.60 -9.74
CA LYS A 81 11.43 0.36 -9.04
C LYS A 81 11.33 -0.84 -8.12
N THR A 82 10.22 -1.00 -7.40
CA THR A 82 9.99 -2.11 -6.49
C THR A 82 9.86 -3.46 -7.22
N LEU A 83 9.13 -3.50 -8.34
CA LEU A 83 9.03 -4.71 -9.16
C LEU A 83 10.37 -5.12 -9.78
N ALA A 84 11.12 -4.14 -10.31
CA ALA A 84 12.45 -4.41 -10.88
C ALA A 84 13.42 -4.98 -9.84
N ALA A 85 13.35 -4.52 -8.58
CA ALA A 85 14.19 -5.01 -7.49
C ALA A 85 13.98 -6.50 -7.17
N VAL A 86 12.80 -7.06 -7.50
CA VAL A 86 12.49 -8.48 -7.35
C VAL A 86 12.53 -9.26 -8.68
N GLY A 87 13.09 -8.65 -9.73
CA GLY A 87 13.32 -9.30 -11.03
C GLY A 87 12.15 -9.24 -12.02
N ILE A 88 11.07 -8.51 -11.70
CA ILE A 88 9.94 -8.30 -12.61
C ILE A 88 10.20 -7.03 -13.42
N THR A 89 10.47 -7.20 -14.71
CA THR A 89 10.89 -6.09 -15.60
C THR A 89 9.96 -5.85 -16.78
N ASP A 90 9.05 -6.78 -17.06
CA ASP A 90 8.08 -6.76 -18.15
C ASP A 90 6.70 -6.22 -17.73
N TYR A 91 6.58 -5.71 -16.50
CA TYR A 91 5.37 -5.09 -15.99
C TYR A 91 5.50 -3.56 -15.96
N LYS A 92 4.55 -2.88 -16.58
CA LYS A 92 4.45 -1.40 -16.56
C LYS A 92 3.57 -0.95 -15.39
N SER A 93 4.19 -0.43 -14.33
CA SER A 93 3.45 0.14 -13.21
C SER A 93 3.16 1.63 -13.40
N GLY A 94 1.93 2.04 -13.09
CA GLY A 94 1.53 3.45 -13.05
C GLY A 94 1.70 4.13 -11.68
N MET A 95 2.13 3.40 -10.64
CA MET A 95 2.27 3.93 -9.29
C MET A 95 3.61 4.68 -9.14
N PRO A 96 3.59 6.01 -8.90
CA PRO A 96 4.80 6.80 -8.70
C PRO A 96 5.45 6.48 -7.34
N GLY A 97 6.73 6.82 -7.20
CA GLY A 97 7.41 6.81 -5.90
C GLY A 97 7.27 8.15 -5.19
N TYR A 98 7.27 8.11 -3.86
CA TYR A 98 7.12 9.27 -2.98
C TYR A 98 8.37 9.57 -2.13
N GLU A 99 9.53 8.97 -2.44
CA GLU A 99 10.78 9.11 -1.66
C GLU A 99 11.23 10.57 -1.43
N ASP A 100 10.92 11.47 -2.36
CA ASP A 100 11.25 12.91 -2.26
C ASP A 100 10.08 13.77 -1.77
N VAL A 101 8.92 13.17 -1.45
CA VAL A 101 7.67 13.86 -1.10
C VAL A 101 7.20 13.53 0.30
N LEU A 102 7.31 12.26 0.71
CA LEU A 102 6.85 11.76 2.00
C LEU A 102 8.04 11.24 2.81
N SER A 103 8.06 11.57 4.09
CA SER A 103 8.96 10.90 5.05
C SER A 103 8.52 9.47 5.30
N ASP A 104 9.45 8.63 5.79
CA ASP A 104 9.17 7.23 6.14
C ASP A 104 8.04 7.12 7.17
N LEU A 105 7.99 8.03 8.14
CA LEU A 105 6.91 8.08 9.13
C LEU A 105 5.55 8.33 8.47
N GLN A 106 5.46 9.29 7.53
CA GLN A 106 4.20 9.56 6.83
C GLN A 106 3.75 8.38 5.99
N ILE A 107 4.69 7.63 5.39
CA ILE A 107 4.35 6.39 4.67
C ILE A 107 3.76 5.36 5.63
N TRP A 108 4.35 5.18 6.82
CA TRP A 108 3.78 4.29 7.83
C TRP A 108 2.41 4.73 8.33
N GLU A 109 2.21 6.02 8.59
CA GLU A 109 0.92 6.57 8.97
C GLU A 109 -0.15 6.33 7.88
N ILE A 110 0.17 6.53 6.59
CA ILE A 110 -0.73 6.24 5.47
C ILE A 110 -1.10 4.75 5.43
N LEU A 111 -0.11 3.85 5.54
CA LEU A 111 -0.36 2.41 5.51
C LEU A 111 -1.18 1.94 6.71
N ALA A 112 -0.95 2.53 7.89
CA ALA A 112 -1.75 2.27 9.08
C ALA A 112 -3.20 2.76 8.92
N PHE A 113 -3.40 3.94 8.32
CA PHE A 113 -4.74 4.43 7.96
C PHE A 113 -5.45 3.46 7.00
N ILE A 114 -4.82 3.08 5.88
CA ILE A 114 -5.39 2.12 4.93
C ILE A 114 -5.75 0.80 5.64
N ARG A 115 -4.85 0.27 6.47
CA ARG A 115 -5.12 -0.97 7.23
C ARG A 115 -6.30 -0.81 8.20
N SER A 116 -6.48 0.38 8.79
CA SER A 116 -7.53 0.65 9.78
C SER A 116 -8.94 0.62 9.18
N THR A 117 -9.08 0.81 7.86
CA THR A 117 -10.39 0.78 7.17
C THR A 117 -10.88 -0.63 6.88
N TRP A 118 -9.99 -1.62 6.91
CA TRP A 118 -10.36 -3.01 6.64
C TRP A 118 -11.19 -3.61 7.78
N PRO A 119 -12.11 -4.54 7.46
CA PRO A 119 -12.72 -5.42 8.45
C PRO A 119 -11.67 -6.10 9.33
N LYS A 120 -12.01 -6.34 10.60
CA LYS A 120 -11.07 -6.88 11.58
C LYS A 120 -10.46 -8.21 11.12
N GLU A 121 -11.22 -9.06 10.44
CA GLU A 121 -10.75 -10.34 9.91
C GLU A 121 -9.64 -10.15 8.86
N ILE A 122 -9.74 -9.12 8.02
CA ILE A 122 -8.72 -8.78 7.03
C ILE A 122 -7.48 -8.18 7.71
N GLN A 123 -7.67 -7.36 8.74
CA GLN A 123 -6.56 -6.85 9.55
C GLN A 123 -5.77 -7.99 10.21
N ASP A 124 -6.47 -9.00 10.73
CA ASP A 124 -5.88 -10.19 11.36
C ASP A 124 -5.20 -11.11 10.31
N LEU A 125 -5.74 -11.21 9.09
CA LEU A 125 -5.08 -11.92 7.98
C LEU A 125 -3.81 -11.20 7.52
N HIS A 126 -3.87 -9.88 7.34
CA HIS A 126 -2.70 -9.07 7.01
C HIS A 126 -1.64 -9.16 8.12
N ALA A 127 -2.07 -9.29 9.39
CA ALA A 127 -1.19 -9.53 10.55
C ALA A 127 -0.27 -10.76 10.42
N THR A 128 -0.54 -11.64 9.46
CA THR A 128 0.26 -12.85 9.22
C THR A 128 1.18 -12.78 7.99
N ARG A 129 1.11 -11.69 7.20
CA ARG A 129 1.95 -11.48 6.00
C ARG A 129 3.35 -11.00 6.40
N HIS A 130 4.37 -11.56 5.74
CA HIS A 130 5.80 -11.33 6.00
C HIS A 130 6.62 -11.62 4.74
#